data_AF-A0AAI8CMU2-F1
#
_entry.id   AF-A0AAI8CMU2-F1
#
_cell.length_a   1.000
_cell.length_b   1.000
_cell.length_c   1.000
_cell.angle_alpha   90.00
_cell.angle_beta   90.00
_cell.angle_gamma   90.00
#
_symmetry.space_group_name_H-M   'P 1'
#
loop_
_entity.id
_entity.type
_entity.pdbx_description
1 polymer ?
#
loop_
_entity_poly.entity_id
_entity_poly.type
_entity_poly.pdbx_seq_one_letter_code
_entity_poly.pdbx_strand_id
1 'polypeptide(L)'
;MPFRLEKLLSLRQKEEEALKNELNKVRVEIRRLEEEIEEVKNSKRFTEEQLRTGVQTGAQVAFLMYLIHMYDEHLKKLNLKLSNLRKIEEETLRAYLEKRTERRSFEKLKERYLRAQLIEADRKERIIIDEVALQKYIRNLEGQVRE
;
A
#
# COMPACT_ATOMS: atom_id res chain seq x y z
N MET A 1 -31.17 0.79 1.80
CA MET A 1 -30.75 0.18 3.09
C MET A 1 -29.23 0.24 3.18
N PRO A 2 -28.63 0.39 4.38
CA PRO A 2 -27.19 0.44 4.53
C PRO A 2 -26.53 -0.92 4.28
N PHE A 3 -25.36 -0.93 3.64
CA PHE A 3 -24.58 -2.14 3.43
C PHE A 3 -24.11 -2.72 4.77
N ARG A 4 -24.49 -3.96 5.08
CA ARG A 4 -24.26 -4.58 6.40
C ARG A 4 -22.77 -4.70 6.76
N LEU A 5 -21.87 -4.75 5.77
CA LEU A 5 -20.43 -4.90 5.97
C LEU A 5 -19.66 -3.58 5.81
N GLU A 6 -20.33 -2.43 5.83
CA GLU A 6 -19.68 -1.11 5.66
C GLU A 6 -18.61 -0.85 6.74
N LYS A 7 -18.92 -1.17 8.01
CA LYS A 7 -17.95 -1.05 9.11
C LYS A 7 -16.73 -1.95 8.90
N LEU A 8 -16.94 -3.17 8.43
CA LEU A 8 -15.86 -4.12 8.16
C LEU A 8 -14.99 -3.66 6.98
N LEU A 9 -15.59 -3.15 5.91
CA LEU A 9 -14.87 -2.57 4.78
C LEU A 9 -14.01 -1.37 5.22
N SER A 10 -14.54 -0.49 6.06
CA SER A 10 -13.79 0.66 6.58
C SER A 10 -12.60 0.24 7.45
N LEU A 11 -12.75 -0.83 8.23
CA LEU A 11 -11.67 -1.38 9.05
C LEU A 11 -10.57 -1.99 8.17
N ARG A 12 -10.94 -2.74 7.11
CA ARG A 12 -9.99 -3.28 6.14
C ARG A 12 -9.23 -2.21 5.36
N GLN A 13 -9.89 -1.10 5.04
CA GLN A 13 -9.23 0.07 4.43
C GLN A 13 -8.16 0.66 5.36
N LYS A 14 -8.46 0.81 6.65
CA LYS A 14 -7.49 1.30 7.64
C LYS A 14 -6.32 0.34 7.84
N GLU A 15 -6.57 -0.97 7.87
CA GLU A 15 -5.51 -1.99 7.94
C GLU A 15 -4.57 -1.94 6.73
N GLU A 16 -5.13 -1.85 5.52
CA GLU A 16 -4.33 -1.70 4.29
C GLU A 16 -3.50 -0.41 4.31
N GLU A 17 -4.09 0.70 4.76
CA GLU A 17 -3.42 1.99 4.84
C GLU A 17 -2.29 1.99 5.89
N ALA A 18 -2.48 1.32 7.02
CA ALA A 18 -1.43 1.13 8.03
C ALA A 18 -0.23 0.38 7.44
N LEU A 19 -0.47 -0.75 6.76
CA LEU A 19 0.59 -1.53 6.11
C LEU A 19 1.30 -0.75 5.00
N LYS A 20 0.56 0.07 4.23
CA LYS A 20 1.15 0.95 3.22
C LYS A 20 2.10 1.98 3.86
N ASN A 21 1.71 2.55 5.00
CA ASN A 21 2.54 3.50 5.73
C ASN A 21 3.78 2.83 6.32
N GLU A 22 3.66 1.62 6.86
CA GLU A 22 4.79 0.82 7.33
C GLU A 22 5.77 0.50 6.20
N LEU A 23 5.27 0.03 5.06
CA LEU A 23 6.08 -0.23 3.87
C LEU A 23 6.86 1.01 3.41
N ASN A 24 6.22 2.18 3.43
CA ASN A 24 6.89 3.44 3.10
C ASN A 24 7.99 3.81 4.09
N LYS A 25 7.78 3.58 5.39
CA LYS A 25 8.81 3.82 6.41
C LYS A 25 10.03 2.93 6.16
N VAL A 26 9.81 1.62 5.96
CA VAL A 26 10.88 0.66 5.68
C VAL A 26 11.67 1.07 4.43
N ARG A 27 10.98 1.47 3.35
CA ARG A 27 11.64 1.95 2.12
C ARG A 27 12.45 3.22 2.30
N VAL A 28 12.01 4.14 3.16
CA VAL A 28 12.78 5.34 3.50
C VAL A 28 14.04 4.95 4.28
N GLU A 29 13.92 4.03 5.24
CA GLU A 29 15.07 3.53 5.99
C GLU A 29 16.07 2.78 5.10
N ILE A 30 15.60 1.96 4.16
CA ILE A 30 16.44 1.29 3.17
C ILE A 30 17.25 2.31 2.36
N ARG A 31 16.59 3.34 1.82
CA ARG A 31 17.27 4.38 1.02
C ARG A 31 18.34 5.13 1.83
N ARG A 32 18.01 5.52 3.06
CA ARG A 32 18.98 6.16 3.98
C ARG A 32 20.18 5.27 4.24
N LEU A 33 19.95 3.97 4.44
CA LEU A 33 21.03 3.03 4.70
C LEU A 33 21.87 2.77 3.44
N GLU A 34 21.27 2.78 2.26
CA GLU A 34 21.97 2.68 0.97
C GLU A 34 22.86 3.92 0.73
N GLU A 35 22.37 5.11 1.06
CA GLU A 35 23.15 6.36 1.04
C GLU A 35 24.35 6.28 2.01
N GLU A 36 24.12 5.85 3.26
CA GLU A 36 25.18 5.67 4.26
C GLU A 36 26.25 4.65 3.80
N ILE A 37 25.83 3.52 3.22
CA ILE A 37 26.74 2.52 2.66
C ILE A 37 27.61 3.14 1.56
N GLU A 38 27.03 3.97 0.70
CA GLU A 38 27.76 4.61 -0.40
C GLU A 38 28.76 5.65 0.11
N GLU A 39 28.40 6.45 1.11
CA GLU A 39 29.33 7.37 1.79
C GLU A 39 30.52 6.65 2.41
N VAL A 40 30.27 5.52 3.08
CA VAL A 40 31.32 4.70 3.69
C VAL A 40 32.22 4.07 2.62
N LYS A 41 31.65 3.58 1.51
CA LYS A 41 32.44 3.07 0.37
C LYS A 41 33.31 4.14 -0.25
N ASN A 42 32.79 5.35 -0.44
CA ASN A 42 33.55 6.48 -0.98
C ASN A 42 34.71 6.86 -0.04
N SER A 43 34.45 6.91 1.26
CA SER A 43 35.48 7.17 2.28
C SER A 43 36.57 6.09 2.30
N LYS A 44 36.16 4.82 2.19
CA LYS A 44 37.08 3.68 2.06
C LYS A 44 37.94 3.80 0.81
N ARG A 45 37.32 4.06 -0.34
CA ARG A 45 38.01 4.21 -1.63
C ARG A 45 39.03 5.34 -1.61
N PHE A 46 38.67 6.49 -1.05
CA PHE A 46 39.61 7.60 -0.87
C PHE A 46 40.83 7.19 -0.02
N THR A 47 40.59 6.43 1.07
CA THR A 47 41.65 5.89 1.93
C THR A 47 42.55 4.89 1.19
N GLU A 48 41.96 4.02 0.35
CA GLU A 48 42.69 3.10 -0.52
C GLU A 48 43.53 3.84 -1.58
N GLU A 49 43.01 4.92 -2.15
CA GLU A 49 43.74 5.77 -3.11
C GLU A 49 44.93 6.47 -2.44
N GLN A 50 44.76 6.97 -1.21
CA GLN A 50 45.87 7.52 -0.42
C GLN A 50 46.98 6.49 -0.19
N LEU A 51 46.60 5.25 0.17
CA LEU A 51 47.55 4.15 0.37
C LEU A 51 48.35 3.83 -0.90
N ARG A 52 47.75 3.94 -2.09
CA ARG A 52 48.40 3.64 -3.37
C ARG A 52 49.31 4.75 -3.88
N THR A 53 49.01 6.01 -3.57
CA THR A 53 49.63 7.18 -4.22
C THR A 53 50.49 8.03 -3.29
N GLY A 54 50.39 7.86 -1.98
CA GLY A 54 51.12 8.67 -1.01
C GLY A 54 52.57 8.21 -0.79
N VAL A 55 53.47 9.16 -0.59
CA VAL A 55 54.78 8.89 0.05
C VAL A 55 54.51 8.77 1.54
N GLN A 56 54.49 7.54 2.04
CA GLN A 56 54.09 7.25 3.41
C GLN A 56 55.19 6.55 4.20
N THR A 57 55.28 6.86 5.48
CA THR A 57 56.08 6.09 6.44
C THR A 57 55.41 4.75 6.74
N GLY A 58 56.17 3.76 7.20
CA GLY A 58 55.61 2.44 7.56
C GLY A 58 54.48 2.51 8.60
N ALA A 59 54.56 3.46 9.54
CA ALA A 59 53.49 3.70 10.52
C ALA A 59 52.20 4.24 9.88
N GLN A 60 52.30 5.13 8.88
CA GLN A 60 51.14 5.65 8.14
C GLN A 60 50.48 4.56 7.30
N VAL A 61 51.28 3.69 6.66
CA VAL A 61 50.77 2.53 5.91
C VAL A 61 49.97 1.60 6.83
N ALA A 62 50.53 1.24 7.99
CA ALA A 62 49.85 0.39 8.97
C ALA A 62 48.53 1.02 9.46
N PHE A 63 48.52 2.33 9.70
CA PHE A 63 47.32 3.06 10.11
C PHE A 63 46.23 3.07 9.02
N LEU A 64 46.57 3.31 7.76
CA LEU A 64 45.61 3.28 6.66
C LEU A 64 45.05 1.87 6.42
N MET A 65 45.89 0.84 6.52
CA MET A 65 45.43 -0.55 6.45
C MET A 65 44.44 -0.86 7.57
N TYR A 66 44.69 -0.38 8.78
CA TYR A 66 43.75 -0.49 9.89
C TYR A 66 42.42 0.23 9.60
N LEU A 67 42.45 1.46 9.08
CA LEU A 67 41.24 2.19 8.69
C LEU A 67 40.43 1.46 7.62
N ILE A 68 41.09 0.94 6.59
CA ILE A 68 40.44 0.15 5.53
C ILE A 68 39.73 -1.07 6.13
N HIS A 69 40.40 -1.79 7.04
CA HIS A 69 39.79 -2.91 7.75
C HIS A 69 38.56 -2.49 8.57
N MET A 70 38.63 -1.36 9.28
CA MET A 70 37.50 -0.82 10.04
C MET A 70 36.32 -0.45 9.13
N TYR A 71 36.58 0.13 7.94
CA TYR A 71 35.54 0.38 6.95
C TYR A 71 34.89 -0.91 6.46
N ASP A 72 35.67 -1.97 6.21
CA ASP A 72 35.13 -3.27 5.79
C ASP A 72 34.23 -3.88 6.87
N GLU A 73 34.63 -3.84 8.13
CA GLU A 73 33.80 -4.30 9.25
C GLU A 73 32.53 -3.47 9.40
N HIS A 74 32.61 -2.15 9.19
CA HIS A 74 31.44 -1.29 9.22
C HIS A 74 30.48 -1.59 8.06
N LEU A 75 31.00 -1.73 6.84
CA LEU A 75 30.21 -2.10 5.65
C LEU A 75 29.54 -3.47 5.81
N LYS A 76 30.20 -4.45 6.43
CA LYS A 76 29.56 -5.75 6.73
C LYS A 76 28.34 -5.58 7.62
N LYS A 77 28.43 -4.76 8.68
CA LYS A 77 27.31 -4.49 9.59
C LYS A 77 26.17 -3.76 8.90
N LEU A 78 26.48 -2.74 8.09
CA LEU A 78 25.46 -2.00 7.32
C LEU A 78 24.77 -2.90 6.29
N ASN A 79 25.52 -3.72 5.56
CA ASN A 79 24.95 -4.66 4.58
C ASN A 79 24.07 -5.73 5.24
N LEU A 80 24.44 -6.21 6.44
CA LEU A 80 23.60 -7.13 7.20
C LEU A 80 22.28 -6.45 7.60
N LYS A 81 22.34 -5.22 8.09
CA LYS A 81 21.16 -4.41 8.43
C LYS A 81 20.28 -4.16 7.19
N LEU A 82 20.88 -3.87 6.04
CA LEU A 82 20.17 -3.68 4.77
C LEU A 82 19.44 -4.96 4.34
N SER A 83 20.11 -6.11 4.44
CA SER A 83 19.52 -7.42 4.13
C SER A 83 18.30 -7.71 5.02
N ASN A 84 18.40 -7.41 6.32
CA ASN A 84 17.28 -7.58 7.25
C ASN A 84 16.11 -6.63 6.91
N LEU A 85 16.38 -5.36 6.61
CA LEU A 85 15.35 -4.41 6.21
C LEU A 85 14.65 -4.83 4.91
N ARG A 86 15.39 -5.37 3.93
CA ARG A 86 14.81 -5.90 2.69
C ARG A 86 13.89 -7.09 2.93
N LYS A 87 14.23 -7.98 3.86
CA LYS A 87 13.32 -9.07 4.28
C LYS A 87 12.04 -8.52 4.91
N ILE A 88 12.17 -7.55 5.80
CA ILE A 88 11.01 -6.87 6.41
C ILE A 88 10.16 -6.17 5.34
N GLU A 89 10.78 -5.54 4.35
CA GLU A 89 10.07 -4.92 3.22
C GLU A 89 9.25 -5.97 2.44
N GLU A 90 9.86 -7.12 2.12
CA GLU A 90 9.20 -8.21 1.39
C GLU A 90 8.02 -8.79 2.18
N GLU A 91 8.20 -9.05 3.47
CA GLU A 91 7.14 -9.53 4.36
C GLU A 91 5.98 -8.51 4.47
N THR A 92 6.31 -7.23 4.66
CA THR A 92 5.32 -6.14 4.75
C THR A 92 4.58 -5.96 3.43
N LEU A 93 5.28 -6.06 2.30
CA LEU A 93 4.69 -5.99 0.97
C LEU A 93 3.70 -7.15 0.75
N ARG A 94 4.07 -8.36 1.16
CA ARG A 94 3.19 -9.53 1.08
C ARG A 94 1.91 -9.32 1.88
N ALA A 95 2.04 -8.90 3.14
CA ALA A 95 0.91 -8.60 4.01
C ALA A 95 0.00 -7.50 3.42
N TYR A 96 0.60 -6.44 2.86
CA TYR A 96 -0.15 -5.38 2.18
C TYR A 96 -0.95 -5.91 1.00
N LEU A 97 -0.36 -6.75 0.15
CA LEU A 97 -1.05 -7.33 -1.00
C LEU A 97 -2.22 -8.23 -0.59
N GLU A 98 -2.06 -9.01 0.48
CA GLU A 98 -3.14 -9.82 1.05
C GLU A 98 -4.29 -8.94 1.58
N LYS A 99 -4.00 -7.88 2.33
CA LYS A 99 -5.06 -6.97 2.79
C LYS A 99 -5.74 -6.21 1.66
N ARG A 100 -5.00 -5.90 0.60
CA ARG A 100 -5.57 -5.28 -0.60
C ARG A 100 -6.51 -6.22 -1.36
N THR A 101 -6.21 -7.52 -1.44
CA THR A 101 -7.12 -8.49 -2.06
C THR A 101 -8.36 -8.71 -1.21
N GLU A 102 -8.21 -8.81 0.12
CA GLU A 102 -9.34 -8.82 1.06
C GLU A 102 -10.24 -7.60 0.87
N ARG A 103 -9.71 -6.38 0.91
CA ARG A 103 -10.49 -5.14 0.70
C ARG A 103 -11.24 -5.16 -0.62
N ARG A 104 -10.59 -5.55 -1.72
CA ARG A 104 -11.21 -5.65 -3.05
C ARG A 104 -12.37 -6.63 -3.08
N SER A 105 -12.30 -7.72 -2.31
CA SER A 105 -13.41 -8.67 -2.20
C SER A 105 -14.65 -8.03 -1.55
N PHE A 106 -14.45 -7.24 -0.50
CA PHE A 106 -15.53 -6.49 0.16
C PHE A 106 -16.10 -5.37 -0.71
N GLU A 107 -15.26 -4.68 -1.48
CA GLU A 107 -15.70 -3.68 -2.48
C GLU A 107 -16.64 -4.31 -3.51
N LYS A 108 -16.26 -5.47 -4.06
CA LYS A 108 -17.13 -6.22 -5.00
C LYS A 108 -18.45 -6.65 -4.36
N LEU A 109 -18.46 -7.05 -3.09
CA LEU A 109 -19.69 -7.38 -2.38
C LEU A 109 -20.59 -6.16 -2.20
N LYS A 110 -20.02 -5.00 -1.87
CA LYS A 110 -20.74 -3.72 -1.78
C LYS A 110 -21.34 -3.32 -3.13
N GLU A 111 -20.58 -3.43 -4.22
CA GLU A 111 -21.08 -3.15 -5.57
C GLU A 111 -22.27 -4.05 -5.94
N ARG A 112 -22.17 -5.37 -5.66
CA ARG A 112 -23.27 -6.31 -5.91
C ARG A 112 -24.52 -5.96 -5.10
N TYR A 113 -24.35 -5.61 -3.83
CA TYR A 113 -25.43 -5.17 -2.97
C TYR A 113 -26.13 -3.91 -3.51
N LEU A 114 -25.36 -2.91 -3.94
CA LEU A 114 -25.88 -1.68 -4.51
C LEU A 114 -26.64 -1.94 -5.83
N ARG A 115 -26.12 -2.79 -6.71
CA ARG A 115 -26.83 -3.18 -7.93
C ARG A 115 -28.16 -3.86 -7.64
N ALA A 116 -28.20 -4.77 -6.66
CA ALA A 116 -29.45 -5.41 -6.25
C ALA A 116 -30.47 -4.41 -5.68
N GLN A 117 -30.01 -3.45 -4.88
CA GLN A 117 -30.85 -2.35 -4.36
C GLN A 117 -31.47 -1.52 -5.49
N LEU A 118 -30.68 -1.18 -6.51
CA LEU A 118 -31.16 -0.41 -7.68
C LEU A 118 -32.22 -1.18 -8.45
N ILE A 119 -32.00 -2.47 -8.71
CA ILE A 119 -32.98 -3.32 -9.42
C ILE A 119 -34.29 -3.43 -8.63
N GLU A 120 -34.21 -3.58 -7.30
CA GLU A 120 -35.42 -3.60 -6.46
C GLU A 120 -36.16 -2.25 -6.45
N ALA A 121 -35.43 -1.14 -6.45
CA ALA A 121 -36.01 0.20 -6.50
C ALA A 121 -36.75 0.42 -7.83
N ASP A 122 -36.09 0.12 -8.96
CA ASP A 122 -36.70 0.19 -10.29
C ASP A 122 -37.96 -0.68 -10.39
N ARG A 123 -37.92 -1.90 -9.83
CA ARG A 123 -39.08 -2.80 -9.83
C ARG A 123 -40.25 -2.21 -9.03
N LYS A 124 -39.99 -1.64 -7.86
CA LYS A 124 -41.04 -0.99 -7.04
C LYS A 124 -41.60 0.24 -7.71
N GLU A 125 -40.76 1.04 -8.34
CA GLU A 125 -41.18 2.24 -9.07
C GLU A 125 -42.09 1.89 -10.25
N ARG A 126 -41.74 0.85 -11.03
CA ARG A 126 -42.60 0.35 -12.12
C ARG A 126 -43.97 -0.10 -11.62
N ILE A 127 -44.03 -0.84 -10.51
CA ILE A 127 -45.30 -1.28 -9.91
C ILE A 127 -46.17 -0.06 -9.55
N ILE A 128 -45.58 0.97 -8.94
CA ILE A 128 -46.29 2.20 -8.58
C ILE A 128 -46.80 2.93 -9.83
N ILE A 129 -45.98 3.04 -10.88
CA ILE A 129 -46.39 3.67 -12.15
C ILE A 129 -47.57 2.91 -12.77
N ASP A 130 -47.50 1.58 -12.81
CA ASP A 130 -48.55 0.73 -13.36
C ASP A 130 -49.85 0.87 -12.55
N GLU A 131 -49.78 0.89 -11.21
CA GLU A 131 -50.93 1.13 -10.33
C GLU A 131 -51.56 2.51 -10.59
N VAL A 132 -50.75 3.57 -10.72
CA VAL A 132 -51.24 4.91 -11.02
C VAL A 132 -51.88 4.97 -12.41
N ALA A 133 -51.29 4.30 -13.40
CA ALA A 133 -51.85 4.22 -14.75
C ALA A 133 -53.21 3.51 -14.75
N LEU A 134 -53.33 2.38 -14.04
CA LEU A 134 -54.59 1.66 -13.87
C LEU A 134 -55.65 2.51 -13.18
N GLN A 135 -55.32 3.20 -12.09
CA GLN A 135 -56.25 4.10 -11.40
C GLN A 135 -56.75 5.22 -12.32
N LYS A 136 -55.86 5.85 -13.09
CA LYS A 136 -56.25 6.88 -14.07
C LYS A 136 -57.16 6.30 -15.15
N TYR A 137 -56.84 5.11 -15.66
CA TYR A 137 -57.65 4.43 -16.67
C TYR A 137 -59.06 4.12 -16.16
N ILE A 138 -59.18 3.55 -14.96
CA ILE A 138 -60.47 3.25 -14.31
C ILE A 138 -61.29 4.54 -14.12
N ARG A 139 -60.65 5.62 -13.65
CA ARG A 139 -61.32 6.91 -13.43
C ARG A 139 -61.85 7.54 -14.72
N ASN A 140 -61.15 7.37 -15.84
CA ASN A 140 -61.61 7.84 -17.14
C ASN A 140 -62.79 7.01 -17.68
N LEU A 141 -62.79 5.69 -17.44
CA LEU A 141 -63.91 4.81 -17.76
C LEU A 141 -65.17 5.16 -16.97
N GLU A 142 -65.05 5.44 -15.67
CA GLU A 142 -66.19 5.87 -14.84
C GLU A 142 -66.75 7.23 -15.28
N GLY A 143 -65.91 8.11 -15.85
CA GLY A 143 -66.34 9.38 -16.44
C GLY A 143 -67.15 9.20 -17.72
N GLN A 144 -66.80 8.21 -18.56
CA GLN A 144 -67.50 7.93 -19.83
C GLN A 144 -68.84 7.19 -19.66
N VAL A 145 -69.08 6.53 -18.52
CA VAL A 145 -70.35 5.83 -18.24
C VAL A 145 -71.41 6.76 -17.64
N ARG A 146 -71.05 8.01 -17.31
CA ARG A 146 -71.94 9.02 -16.70
C ARG A 146 -72.41 10.12 -17.67
N GLU A 147 -72.04 10.05 -18.93
CA GLU A 147 -72.61 10.84 -20.04
C GLU A 147 -73.65 10.03 -20.81
#